data_AF-A0A9K3E2C0-F1
#
_entry.id   AF-A0A9K3E2C0-F1
#
_cell.length_a   1.000
_cell.length_b   1.000
_cell.length_c   1.000
_cell.angle_alpha   90.00
_cell.angle_beta   90.00
_cell.angle_gamma   90.00
#
_symmetry.space_group_name_H-M   'P 1'
#
loop_
_entity.id
_entity.type
_entity.pdbx_description
1 polymer ?
#
loop_
_entity_poly.entity_id
_entity_poly.type
_entity_poly.pdbx_seq_one_letter_code
_entity_poly.pdbx_strand_id
1 'polypeptide(L)'
;MFHDDPESWNVQLFRSIDGGAAYRFPETPEDAANSGLVCGKDDIIDRSIEDAYIHAIRRAKNFIYIENQYFLGSSFGWLADDIKVKDVGGLHLIPKELSLKIVSKIEAGEKFTVYVVVPMWLEGILERASVQAIIDWQRRTMEMMYKDIIQALQGQGLEDDPRDYLTFFCLGNREAKRSREYEPPEPESNNHKAEEARRFMIHVHAKMMIVDDEYIIVGSANINQRSMDGAQDSEIAMGAYQLHHIATRTPARGQVHGFHR
;
A
#
# COMPACT_ATOMS: atom_id res chain seq x y z
N MET A 1 -4.52 -10.50 30.98
CA MET A 1 -4.15 -10.82 29.58
C MET A 1 -3.70 -12.27 29.55
N PHE A 2 -4.21 -13.05 28.59
CA PHE A 2 -3.84 -14.46 28.39
C PHE A 2 -2.52 -14.54 27.60
N HIS A 3 -1.39 -14.19 28.22
CA HIS A 3 -0.09 -14.17 27.52
C HIS A 3 0.35 -15.57 27.03
N ASP A 4 -0.20 -16.63 27.64
CA ASP A 4 0.13 -18.02 27.32
C ASP A 4 -0.79 -18.63 26.24
N ASP A 5 -1.80 -17.91 25.75
CA ASP A 5 -2.67 -18.41 24.69
C ASP A 5 -1.94 -18.29 23.32
N PRO A 6 -1.66 -19.40 22.61
CA PRO A 6 -1.02 -19.37 21.30
C PRO A 6 -1.77 -18.53 20.27
N GLU A 7 -3.10 -18.43 20.40
CA GLU A 7 -3.95 -17.68 19.46
C GLU A 7 -4.04 -16.18 19.80
N SER A 8 -3.39 -15.72 20.88
CA SER A 8 -3.44 -14.33 21.31
C SER A 8 -2.80 -13.36 20.29
N TRP A 9 -3.38 -12.16 20.21
CA TRP A 9 -2.93 -11.10 19.33
C TRP A 9 -2.42 -9.90 20.11
N ASN A 10 -1.28 -9.37 19.66
CA ASN A 10 -0.84 -8.03 20.01
C ASN A 10 -1.26 -7.10 18.88
N VAL A 11 -2.08 -6.11 19.21
CA VAL A 11 -2.70 -5.19 18.24
C VAL A 11 -2.41 -3.76 18.66
N GLN A 12 -2.10 -2.91 17.69
CA GLN A 12 -1.99 -1.48 17.86
C GLN A 12 -2.91 -0.77 16.85
N LEU A 13 -3.54 0.32 17.29
CA LEU A 13 -4.37 1.17 16.46
C LEU A 13 -3.55 2.37 15.97
N PHE A 14 -3.77 2.75 14.72
CA PHE A 14 -3.10 3.84 14.03
C PHE A 14 -4.14 4.72 13.34
N ARG A 15 -3.82 6.00 13.17
CA ARG A 15 -4.70 6.98 12.51
C ARG A 15 -3.93 7.92 11.60
N SER A 16 -4.68 8.50 10.67
CA SER A 16 -4.36 9.77 10.02
C SER A 16 -5.48 10.73 10.44
N ILE A 17 -5.23 11.68 11.34
CA ILE A 17 -6.27 12.61 11.82
C ILE A 17 -5.63 13.84 12.47
N ASP A 18 -6.30 14.99 12.42
CA ASP A 18 -5.81 16.23 13.03
C ASP A 18 -6.72 16.79 14.14
N GLY A 19 -6.26 17.86 14.78
CA GLY A 19 -6.97 18.59 15.84
C GLY A 19 -8.30 19.23 15.42
N GLY A 20 -8.53 19.41 14.11
CA GLY A 20 -9.80 19.88 13.58
C GLY A 20 -10.89 18.79 13.64
N ALA A 21 -10.51 17.53 13.52
CA ALA A 21 -11.42 16.38 13.51
C ALA A 21 -11.50 15.60 14.83
N ALA A 22 -10.50 15.71 15.71
CA ALA A 22 -10.47 15.03 17.01
C ALA A 22 -10.02 15.94 18.17
N TYR A 23 -10.72 15.84 19.30
CA TYR A 23 -10.41 16.58 20.51
C TYR A 23 -9.35 15.88 21.39
N ARG A 24 -8.73 16.66 22.30
CA ARG A 24 -7.76 16.21 23.32
C ARG A 24 -6.44 15.66 22.75
N PHE A 25 -5.95 16.24 21.67
CA PHE A 25 -4.51 16.17 21.40
C PHE A 25 -3.73 16.95 22.47
N PRO A 26 -2.48 16.55 22.78
CA PRO A 26 -1.62 17.31 23.68
C PRO A 26 -1.44 18.74 23.14
N GLU A 27 -1.48 19.77 23.99
CA GLU A 27 -1.45 21.16 23.51
C GLU A 27 -0.03 21.70 23.28
N THR A 28 0.97 21.10 23.92
CA THR A 28 2.35 21.55 23.84
C THR A 28 3.11 20.80 22.73
N PRO A 29 4.04 21.46 22.00
CA PRO A 29 4.88 20.78 21.00
C PRO A 29 5.71 19.62 21.58
N GLU A 30 6.12 19.72 22.85
CA GLU A 30 6.89 18.67 23.52
C GLU A 30 6.04 17.42 23.77
N ASP A 31 4.83 17.57 24.31
CA ASP A 31 3.92 16.44 24.54
C ASP A 31 3.44 15.81 23.24
N ALA A 32 3.23 16.64 22.21
CA ALA A 32 2.91 16.19 20.86
C ALA A 32 4.03 15.31 20.29
N ALA A 33 5.28 15.79 20.33
CA ALA A 33 6.44 15.03 19.86
C ALA A 33 6.65 13.73 20.65
N ASN A 34 6.47 13.75 21.98
CA ASN A 34 6.57 12.56 22.83
C ASN A 34 5.51 11.49 22.49
N SER A 35 4.40 11.91 21.87
CA SER A 35 3.32 11.03 21.41
C SER A 35 3.44 10.63 19.93
N GLY A 36 4.53 11.02 19.26
CA GLY A 36 4.73 10.78 17.83
C GLY A 36 3.86 11.67 16.91
N LEU A 37 3.29 12.74 17.45
CA LEU A 37 2.46 13.69 16.69
C LEU A 37 3.33 14.79 16.09
N VAL A 38 2.89 15.34 14.97
CA VAL A 38 3.58 16.45 14.29
C VAL A 38 2.74 17.72 14.32
N CYS A 39 3.39 18.88 14.47
CA CYS A 39 2.71 20.16 14.39
C CYS A 39 2.51 20.54 12.91
N GLY A 40 1.26 20.64 12.49
CA GLY A 40 0.88 21.26 11.23
C GLY A 40 0.88 22.78 11.30
N LYS A 41 0.34 23.42 10.27
CA LYS A 41 0.26 24.88 10.20
C LYS A 41 -0.69 25.46 11.25
N ASP A 42 -1.85 24.82 11.41
CA ASP A 42 -2.94 25.29 12.26
C ASP A 42 -3.33 24.27 13.35
N ASP A 43 -3.02 22.97 13.15
CA ASP A 43 -3.43 21.87 14.02
C ASP A 43 -2.30 20.86 14.29
N ILE A 44 -2.47 20.07 15.35
CA ILE A 44 -1.63 18.88 15.63
C ILE A 44 -2.14 17.72 14.81
N ILE A 45 -1.21 16.96 14.24
CA ILE A 45 -1.47 15.91 13.26
C ILE A 45 -0.96 14.57 13.80
N ASP A 46 -1.85 13.58 13.82
CA ASP A 46 -1.55 12.16 13.97
C ASP A 46 -1.38 11.56 12.57
N ARG A 47 -0.17 11.08 12.27
CA ARG A 47 0.20 10.38 11.02
C ARG A 47 0.68 8.96 11.29
N SER A 48 0.25 8.39 12.42
CA SER A 48 0.74 7.10 12.89
C SER A 48 0.45 5.93 11.94
N ILE A 49 -0.48 6.06 10.99
CA ILE A 49 -0.64 5.10 9.88
C ILE A 49 0.61 5.06 9.01
N GLU A 50 1.11 6.20 8.55
CA GLU A 50 2.30 6.22 7.70
C GLU A 50 3.49 5.64 8.47
N ASP A 51 3.65 6.02 9.73
CA ASP A 51 4.71 5.51 10.60
C ASP A 51 4.62 3.99 10.76
N ALA A 52 3.41 3.44 10.97
CA ALA A 52 3.19 2.00 11.07
C ALA A 52 3.59 1.26 9.79
N TYR A 53 3.24 1.80 8.62
CA TYR A 53 3.66 1.24 7.34
C TYR A 53 5.19 1.31 7.18
N ILE A 54 5.83 2.45 7.47
CA ILE A 54 7.29 2.62 7.41
C ILE A 54 7.99 1.59 8.31
N HIS A 55 7.56 1.47 9.56
CA HIS A 55 8.16 0.52 10.51
C HIS A 55 7.96 -0.93 10.08
N ALA A 56 6.78 -1.29 9.55
CA ALA A 56 6.50 -2.63 9.04
C ALA A 56 7.39 -2.98 7.83
N ILE A 57 7.59 -2.03 6.89
CA ILE A 57 8.49 -2.21 5.74
C ILE A 57 9.93 -2.35 6.20
N ARG A 58 10.41 -1.46 7.07
CA ARG A 58 11.80 -1.44 7.52
C ARG A 58 12.23 -2.71 8.23
N ARG A 59 11.32 -3.36 8.98
CA ARG A 59 11.62 -4.63 9.65
C ARG A 59 11.46 -5.87 8.77
N ALA A 60 10.88 -5.75 7.58
CA ALA A 60 10.61 -6.87 6.70
C ALA A 60 11.90 -7.61 6.30
N LYS A 61 11.83 -8.94 6.25
CA LYS A 61 12.97 -9.84 6.05
C LYS A 61 12.86 -10.71 4.81
N ASN A 62 11.67 -11.21 4.51
CA ASN A 62 11.42 -12.23 3.49
C ASN A 62 10.54 -11.70 2.36
N PHE A 63 9.38 -11.13 2.67
CA PHE A 63 8.49 -10.57 1.64
C PHE A 63 7.47 -9.57 2.21
N ILE A 64 6.89 -8.80 1.31
CA ILE A 64 5.74 -7.93 1.59
C ILE A 64 4.66 -8.20 0.56
N TYR A 65 3.41 -8.35 1.01
CA TYR A 65 2.23 -8.46 0.15
C TYR A 65 1.29 -7.31 0.46
N ILE A 66 0.84 -6.60 -0.58
CA ILE A 66 -0.02 -5.42 -0.46
C ILE A 66 -1.22 -5.59 -1.38
N GLU A 67 -2.42 -5.34 -0.85
CA GLU A 67 -3.58 -4.99 -1.66
C GLU A 67 -4.01 -3.57 -1.32
N ASN A 68 -4.02 -2.68 -2.31
CA ASN A 68 -4.42 -1.30 -2.09
C ASN A 68 -5.15 -0.70 -3.29
N GLN A 69 -6.17 0.13 -3.04
CA GLN A 69 -6.90 0.82 -4.11
C GLN A 69 -6.04 1.85 -4.84
N TYR A 70 -5.08 2.46 -4.15
CA TYR A 70 -4.11 3.38 -4.74
C TYR A 70 -2.70 2.91 -4.46
N PHE A 71 -1.79 3.18 -5.39
CA PHE A 71 -0.36 3.01 -5.17
C PHE A 71 0.40 4.13 -5.87
N LEU A 72 0.53 5.26 -5.19
CA LEU A 72 1.26 6.43 -5.68
C LEU A 72 1.85 7.20 -4.51
N GLY A 73 3.01 7.82 -4.69
CA GLY A 73 3.66 8.56 -3.60
C GLY A 73 5.16 8.69 -3.75
N SER A 74 5.80 9.17 -2.68
CA SER A 74 7.22 9.50 -2.66
C SER A 74 7.66 10.34 -3.86
N SER A 75 6.84 11.33 -4.21
CA SER A 75 6.98 12.11 -5.44
C SER A 75 8.33 12.80 -5.54
N PHE A 76 8.95 13.14 -4.41
CA PHE A 76 10.33 13.68 -4.34
C PHE A 76 11.38 12.79 -5.02
N GLY A 77 11.12 11.49 -5.20
CA GLY A 77 11.99 10.56 -5.92
C GLY A 77 11.62 10.34 -7.39
N TRP A 78 10.53 10.95 -7.89
CA TRP A 78 10.12 10.81 -9.29
C TRP A 78 11.10 11.50 -10.22
N LEU A 79 11.30 10.90 -11.38
CA LEU A 79 12.08 11.45 -12.47
C LEU A 79 11.13 12.05 -13.48
N ALA A 80 11.08 13.38 -13.52
CA ALA A 80 10.17 14.07 -14.40
C ALA A 80 10.80 15.38 -14.88
N ASP A 81 10.88 15.53 -16.20
CA ASP A 81 11.30 16.76 -16.86
C ASP A 81 10.09 17.60 -17.30
N ASP A 82 8.90 16.99 -17.33
CA ASP A 82 7.65 17.57 -17.81
C ASP A 82 6.80 18.21 -16.68
N ILE A 83 7.13 17.93 -15.42
CA ILE A 83 6.45 18.52 -14.25
C ILE A 83 7.46 19.02 -13.22
N LYS A 84 7.05 20.02 -12.43
CA LYS A 84 7.82 20.44 -11.25
C LYS A 84 7.50 19.51 -10.10
N VAL A 85 8.32 18.49 -9.89
CA VAL A 85 8.14 17.45 -8.86
C VAL A 85 7.84 18.02 -7.46
N LYS A 86 8.50 19.11 -7.09
CA LYS A 86 8.29 19.80 -5.81
C LYS A 86 6.87 20.33 -5.60
N ASP A 87 6.13 20.58 -6.68
CA ASP A 87 4.76 21.13 -6.65
C ASP A 87 3.69 20.01 -6.57
N VAL A 88 4.09 18.73 -6.65
CA VAL A 88 3.16 17.57 -6.61
C VAL A 88 2.66 17.29 -5.19
N GLY A 89 3.51 17.45 -4.18
CA GLY A 89 3.13 17.27 -2.76
C GLY A 89 2.90 15.83 -2.28
N GLY A 90 3.20 14.80 -3.08
CA GLY A 90 3.07 13.39 -2.69
C GLY A 90 4.25 12.89 -1.84
N LEU A 91 4.47 13.48 -0.67
CA LEU A 91 5.69 13.34 0.12
C LEU A 91 5.78 12.11 1.04
N HIS A 92 4.71 11.33 1.22
CA HIS A 92 4.76 10.13 2.06
C HIS A 92 5.78 9.09 1.54
N LEU A 93 6.32 8.28 2.43
CA LEU A 93 7.54 7.49 2.18
C LEU A 93 7.30 6.06 1.65
N ILE A 94 6.05 5.58 1.64
CA ILE A 94 5.75 4.15 1.44
C ILE A 94 6.39 3.55 0.17
N PRO A 95 6.22 4.12 -1.04
CA PRO A 95 6.90 3.59 -2.23
C PRO A 95 8.43 3.58 -2.14
N LYS A 96 9.04 4.65 -1.62
CA LYS A 96 10.50 4.75 -1.52
C LYS A 96 11.08 3.81 -0.44
N GLU A 97 10.40 3.62 0.68
CA GLU A 97 10.81 2.64 1.69
C GLU A 97 10.76 1.21 1.14
N LEU A 98 9.74 0.88 0.32
CA LEU A 98 9.65 -0.42 -0.34
C LEU A 98 10.82 -0.64 -1.32
N SER A 99 11.11 0.32 -2.20
CA SER A 99 12.22 0.17 -3.15
C SER A 99 13.57 0.11 -2.44
N LEU A 100 13.82 0.96 -1.44
CA LEU A 100 15.06 0.93 -0.66
C LEU A 100 15.21 -0.36 0.16
N LYS A 101 14.11 -0.92 0.68
CA LYS A 101 14.14 -2.25 1.32
C LYS A 101 14.60 -3.31 0.33
N ILE A 102 14.03 -3.35 -0.89
CA ILE A 102 14.45 -4.29 -1.93
C ILE A 102 15.93 -4.08 -2.29
N VAL A 103 16.36 -2.83 -2.51
CA VAL A 103 17.76 -2.49 -2.80
C VAL A 103 18.69 -3.03 -1.70
N SER A 104 18.36 -2.80 -0.43
CA SER A 104 19.18 -3.29 0.69
C SER A 104 19.32 -4.81 0.71
N LYS A 105 18.30 -5.54 0.24
CA LYS A 105 18.29 -7.01 0.19
C LYS A 105 19.11 -7.53 -1.00
N ILE A 106 19.02 -6.86 -2.15
CA ILE A 106 19.88 -7.13 -3.31
C ILE A 106 21.35 -6.93 -2.93
N GLU A 107 21.70 -5.80 -2.31
CA GLU A 107 23.07 -5.50 -1.88
C GLU A 107 23.60 -6.50 -0.84
N ALA A 108 22.72 -7.07 -0.01
CA ALA A 108 23.07 -8.10 0.96
C ALA A 108 23.10 -9.52 0.37
N GLY A 109 22.68 -9.71 -0.89
CA GLY A 109 22.51 -11.05 -1.48
C GLY A 109 21.41 -11.88 -0.81
N GLU A 110 20.43 -11.22 -0.19
CA GLU A 110 19.32 -11.84 0.52
C GLU A 110 18.06 -11.87 -0.34
N LYS A 111 17.35 -13.01 -0.34
CA LYS A 111 16.07 -13.12 -1.07
C LYS A 111 15.01 -12.23 -0.43
N PHE A 112 14.37 -11.41 -1.25
CA PHE A 112 13.26 -10.57 -0.82
C PHE A 112 12.37 -10.20 -2.00
N THR A 113 11.05 -10.30 -1.84
CA THR A 113 10.09 -9.96 -2.91
C THR A 113 8.93 -9.12 -2.36
N VAL A 114 8.50 -8.14 -3.14
CA VAL A 114 7.31 -7.33 -2.86
C VAL A 114 6.25 -7.58 -3.93
N TYR A 115 5.05 -7.93 -3.49
CA TYR A 115 3.88 -8.16 -4.33
C TYR A 115 2.85 -7.06 -4.06
N VAL A 116 2.40 -6.39 -5.12
CA VAL A 116 1.42 -5.30 -5.01
C VAL A 116 0.22 -5.59 -5.91
N VAL A 117 -0.98 -5.63 -5.33
CA VAL A 117 -2.23 -5.76 -6.05
C VAL A 117 -2.98 -4.43 -5.99
N VAL A 118 -3.26 -3.87 -7.16
CA VAL A 118 -3.99 -2.61 -7.35
C VAL A 118 -5.18 -2.84 -8.30
N PRO A 119 -6.21 -1.99 -8.29
CA PRO A 119 -7.26 -2.11 -9.29
C PRO A 119 -6.69 -1.83 -10.70
N MET A 120 -7.29 -2.42 -11.74
CA MET A 120 -6.81 -2.24 -13.12
C MET A 120 -6.82 -0.76 -13.53
N TRP A 121 -7.83 -0.03 -13.06
CA TRP A 121 -7.86 1.43 -12.97
C TRP A 121 -8.77 1.81 -11.79
N LEU A 122 -8.72 3.07 -11.37
CA LEU A 122 -9.56 3.54 -10.27
C LEU A 122 -11.06 3.53 -10.61
N GLU A 123 -11.89 3.55 -9.58
CA GLU A 123 -13.33 3.71 -9.79
C GLU A 123 -13.64 5.02 -10.51
N GLY A 124 -14.43 4.91 -11.58
CA GLY A 124 -14.81 6.03 -12.44
C GLY A 124 -14.65 5.73 -13.93
N ILE A 125 -14.97 6.74 -14.74
CA ILE A 125 -14.84 6.69 -16.20
C ILE A 125 -13.37 6.91 -16.55
N LEU A 126 -12.76 5.95 -17.25
CA LEU A 126 -11.32 5.91 -17.54
C LEU A 126 -10.83 7.16 -18.28
N GLU A 127 -11.65 7.71 -19.19
CA GLU A 127 -11.33 8.87 -20.01
C GLU A 127 -11.37 10.20 -19.23
N ARG A 128 -11.83 10.19 -17.96
CA ARG A 128 -11.83 11.41 -17.14
C ARG A 128 -10.39 11.79 -16.78
N ALA A 129 -10.09 13.08 -16.92
CA ALA A 129 -8.77 13.65 -16.64
C ALA A 129 -8.26 13.32 -15.22
N SER A 130 -9.15 13.24 -14.23
CA SER A 130 -8.79 12.86 -12.85
C SER A 130 -8.29 11.42 -12.75
N VAL A 131 -8.93 10.48 -13.44
CA VAL A 131 -8.50 9.06 -13.47
C VAL A 131 -7.17 8.93 -14.21
N GLN A 132 -7.04 9.61 -15.36
CA GLN A 132 -5.79 9.65 -16.13
C GLN A 132 -4.61 10.22 -15.35
N ALA A 133 -4.83 11.31 -14.60
CA ALA A 133 -3.80 11.89 -13.75
C ALA A 133 -3.30 10.90 -12.70
N ILE A 134 -4.20 10.16 -12.05
CA ILE A 134 -3.82 9.20 -11.02
C ILE A 134 -3.06 8.00 -11.62
N ILE A 135 -3.47 7.53 -12.81
CA ILE A 135 -2.73 6.49 -13.53
C ILE A 135 -1.31 6.96 -13.86
N ASP A 136 -1.13 8.22 -14.28
CA ASP A 136 0.22 8.78 -14.52
C ASP A 136 1.04 8.85 -13.23
N TRP A 137 0.44 9.24 -12.10
CA TRP A 137 1.13 9.30 -10.81
C TRP A 137 1.55 7.91 -10.30
N GLN A 138 0.69 6.91 -10.48
CA GLN A 138 1.03 5.51 -10.22
C GLN A 138 2.18 5.04 -11.13
N ARG A 139 2.12 5.34 -12.44
CA ARG A 139 3.18 5.02 -13.41
C ARG A 139 4.53 5.63 -12.99
N ARG A 140 4.57 6.91 -12.61
CA ARG A 140 5.81 7.58 -12.14
C ARG A 140 6.35 6.98 -10.85
N THR A 141 5.46 6.60 -9.94
CA THR A 141 5.83 5.91 -8.70
C THR A 141 6.46 4.54 -9.00
N MET A 142 5.84 3.75 -9.89
CA MET A 142 6.40 2.47 -10.34
C MET A 142 7.75 2.66 -11.04
N GLU A 143 7.88 3.66 -11.92
CA GLU A 143 9.11 3.97 -12.64
C GLU A 143 10.26 4.30 -11.68
N MET A 144 10.03 5.14 -10.67
CA MET A 144 11.00 5.43 -9.62
C MET A 144 11.46 4.14 -8.92
N MET A 145 10.53 3.31 -8.46
CA MET A 145 10.85 2.10 -7.70
C MET A 145 11.63 1.09 -8.55
N TYR A 146 11.19 0.83 -9.79
CA TYR A 146 11.88 -0.09 -10.69
C TYR A 146 13.28 0.42 -11.04
N LYS A 147 13.46 1.73 -11.21
CA LYS A 147 14.80 2.29 -11.46
C LYS A 147 15.75 2.07 -10.28
N ASP A 148 15.29 2.29 -9.04
CA ASP A 148 16.10 2.00 -7.85
C ASP A 148 16.57 0.53 -7.85
N ILE A 149 15.67 -0.40 -8.15
CA ILE A 149 15.95 -1.85 -8.19
C ILE A 149 16.92 -2.20 -9.31
N ILE A 150 16.69 -1.71 -10.53
CA ILE A 150 17.55 -1.96 -11.69
C ILE A 150 18.98 -1.46 -11.41
N GLN A 151 19.12 -0.29 -10.79
CA GLN A 151 20.43 0.25 -10.43
C GLN A 151 21.16 -0.62 -9.40
N ALA A 152 20.44 -1.15 -8.41
CA ALA A 152 21.02 -2.06 -7.42
C ALA A 152 21.47 -3.39 -8.05
N LEU A 153 20.67 -3.97 -8.95
CA LEU A 153 21.03 -5.19 -9.70
C LEU A 153 22.29 -4.96 -10.55
N GLN A 154 22.33 -3.86 -11.30
CA GLN A 154 23.51 -3.47 -12.08
C GLN A 154 24.75 -3.26 -11.20
N GLY A 155 24.59 -2.64 -10.03
CA GLY A 155 25.67 -2.45 -9.06
C GLY A 155 26.25 -3.74 -8.51
N GLN A 156 25.46 -4.82 -8.43
CA GLN A 156 25.90 -6.16 -8.04
C GLN A 156 26.32 -7.03 -9.24
N GLY A 157 26.25 -6.52 -10.47
CA GLY A 157 26.52 -7.30 -11.68
C GLY A 157 25.50 -8.42 -11.94
N LEU A 158 24.28 -8.26 -11.45
CA LEU A 158 23.16 -9.20 -11.66
C LEU A 158 22.37 -8.80 -12.91
N GLU A 159 21.96 -9.80 -13.69
CA GLU A 159 21.12 -9.65 -14.90
C GLU A 159 19.67 -10.14 -14.67
N ASP A 160 19.25 -10.24 -13.41
CA ASP A 160 17.92 -10.72 -13.02
C ASP A 160 16.80 -9.79 -13.53
N ASP A 161 15.59 -10.34 -13.69
CA ASP A 161 14.41 -9.53 -13.97
C ASP A 161 14.02 -8.74 -12.72
N PRO A 162 13.91 -7.40 -12.75
CA PRO A 162 13.49 -6.63 -11.58
C PRO A 162 12.08 -7.01 -11.09
N ARG A 163 11.27 -7.68 -11.92
CA ARG A 163 9.95 -8.22 -11.55
C ARG A 163 10.00 -9.41 -10.61
N ASP A 164 11.15 -10.06 -10.47
CA ASP A 164 11.38 -11.11 -9.45
C ASP A 164 11.49 -10.51 -8.04
N TYR A 165 11.72 -9.19 -7.95
CA TYR A 165 11.88 -8.44 -6.70
C TYR A 165 10.68 -7.55 -6.38
N LEU A 166 10.09 -6.90 -7.38
CA LEU A 166 8.88 -6.08 -7.24
C LEU A 166 7.91 -6.40 -8.37
N THR A 167 6.71 -6.85 -8.04
CA THR A 167 5.71 -7.19 -9.06
C THR A 167 4.35 -6.59 -8.75
N PHE A 168 3.66 -6.13 -9.79
CA PHE A 168 2.35 -5.49 -9.71
C PHE A 168 1.31 -6.32 -10.45
N PHE A 169 0.14 -6.48 -9.82
CA PHE A 169 -1.00 -7.20 -10.35
C PHE A 169 -2.27 -6.35 -10.27
N CYS A 170 -3.27 -6.77 -11.04
CA CYS A 170 -4.64 -6.36 -10.86
C CYS A 170 -5.57 -7.57 -10.98
N LEU A 171 -6.79 -7.45 -10.48
CA LEU A 171 -7.76 -8.53 -10.48
C LEU A 171 -8.80 -8.35 -11.59
N GLY A 172 -9.21 -9.46 -12.20
CA GLY A 172 -10.24 -9.49 -13.23
C GLY A 172 -10.96 -10.82 -13.24
N ASN A 173 -12.24 -10.80 -13.60
CA ASN A 173 -13.04 -12.00 -13.79
C ASN A 173 -13.54 -12.09 -15.24
N ARG A 174 -13.79 -13.31 -15.69
CA ARG A 174 -14.38 -13.59 -16.99
C ARG A 174 -15.27 -14.82 -16.89
N GLU A 175 -16.53 -14.67 -17.29
CA GLU A 175 -17.54 -15.71 -17.11
C GLU A 175 -18.21 -16.11 -18.43
N ALA A 176 -18.18 -17.40 -18.75
CA ALA A 176 -18.96 -17.92 -19.87
C ALA A 176 -20.46 -17.71 -19.60
N LYS A 177 -21.22 -17.33 -20.63
CA LYS A 177 -22.68 -17.19 -20.55
C LYS A 177 -23.32 -18.53 -20.18
N ARG A 178 -24.21 -18.55 -19.19
CA ARG A 178 -24.88 -19.78 -18.71
C ARG A 178 -26.35 -19.82 -19.09
N SER A 179 -26.92 -21.03 -19.13
CA SER A 179 -28.37 -21.19 -19.30
C SER A 179 -29.10 -20.61 -18.08
N ARG A 180 -30.17 -19.83 -18.32
CA ARG A 180 -30.98 -19.12 -17.31
C ARG A 180 -30.25 -18.00 -16.56
N GLU A 181 -29.17 -17.48 -17.14
CA GLU A 181 -28.59 -16.22 -16.67
C GLU A 181 -29.57 -15.06 -16.91
N TYR A 182 -29.49 -14.01 -16.08
CA TYR A 182 -30.26 -12.78 -16.26
C TYR A 182 -29.98 -12.15 -17.63
N GLU A 183 -31.03 -11.79 -18.37
CA GLU A 183 -30.94 -11.05 -19.61
C GLU A 183 -31.45 -9.62 -19.37
N PRO A 184 -30.61 -8.59 -19.47
CA PRO A 184 -31.03 -7.22 -19.26
C PRO A 184 -32.04 -6.76 -20.34
N PRO A 185 -33.04 -5.93 -19.98
CA PRO A 185 -34.08 -5.49 -20.92
C PRO A 185 -33.58 -4.51 -21.98
N GLU A 186 -32.49 -3.77 -21.73
CA GLU A 186 -31.80 -2.92 -22.71
C GLU A 186 -30.27 -3.03 -22.53
N PRO A 187 -29.48 -3.01 -23.61
CA PRO A 187 -28.02 -2.99 -23.52
C PRO A 187 -27.55 -1.62 -23.00
N GLU A 188 -26.79 -1.60 -21.89
CA GLU A 188 -26.19 -0.36 -21.37
C GLU A 188 -25.14 0.17 -22.35
N SER A 189 -25.37 1.38 -22.88
CA SER A 189 -24.62 1.91 -24.05
C SER A 189 -23.12 2.13 -23.81
N ASN A 190 -22.67 2.25 -22.55
CA ASN A 190 -21.30 2.68 -22.25
C ASN A 190 -20.32 1.50 -22.04
N ASN A 191 -20.81 0.27 -21.89
CA ASN A 191 -19.96 -0.91 -21.59
C ASN A 191 -20.20 -2.11 -22.49
N HIS A 192 -20.82 -1.92 -23.66
CA HIS A 192 -21.20 -3.00 -24.57
C HIS A 192 -20.04 -3.97 -24.90
N LYS A 193 -18.82 -3.45 -25.10
CA LYS A 193 -17.62 -4.29 -25.34
C LYS A 193 -17.26 -5.19 -24.14
N ALA A 194 -17.43 -4.69 -22.92
CA ALA A 194 -17.14 -5.47 -21.71
C ALA A 194 -18.20 -6.56 -21.49
N GLU A 195 -19.45 -6.24 -21.78
CA GLU A 195 -20.58 -7.18 -21.77
C GLU A 195 -20.38 -8.30 -22.79
N GLU A 196 -20.10 -7.96 -24.06
CA GLU A 196 -19.81 -8.92 -25.12
C GLU A 196 -18.58 -9.80 -24.80
N ALA A 197 -17.51 -9.18 -24.28
CA ALA A 197 -16.29 -9.92 -23.91
C ALA A 197 -16.45 -10.74 -22.61
N ARG A 198 -17.55 -10.52 -21.87
CA ARG A 198 -17.92 -11.20 -20.64
C ARG A 198 -16.87 -11.11 -19.54
N ARG A 199 -16.19 -9.96 -19.45
CA ARG A 199 -15.07 -9.76 -18.53
C ARG A 199 -15.08 -8.34 -17.97
N PHE A 200 -14.66 -8.22 -16.72
CA PHE A 200 -14.44 -6.94 -16.09
C PHE A 200 -13.42 -7.07 -14.95
N MET A 201 -12.91 -5.94 -14.47
CA MET A 201 -12.05 -5.96 -13.29
C MET A 201 -12.83 -6.43 -12.06
N ILE A 202 -12.15 -7.14 -11.16
CA ILE A 202 -12.59 -7.24 -9.78
C ILE A 202 -11.99 -6.02 -9.08
N HIS A 203 -12.83 -5.11 -8.60
CA HIS A 203 -12.33 -3.85 -8.06
C HIS A 203 -11.63 -4.07 -6.71
N VAL A 204 -10.33 -3.78 -6.66
CA VAL A 204 -9.53 -3.86 -5.44
C VAL A 204 -9.77 -2.60 -4.62
N HIS A 205 -10.64 -2.72 -3.61
CA HIS A 205 -10.89 -1.65 -2.64
C HIS A 205 -10.17 -1.89 -1.31
N ALA A 206 -9.35 -2.94 -1.21
CA ALA A 206 -8.56 -3.25 -0.02
C ALA A 206 -7.60 -2.11 0.33
N LYS A 207 -7.20 -2.07 1.60
CA LYS A 207 -6.09 -1.25 2.12
C LYS A 207 -5.37 -2.09 3.19
N MET A 208 -4.56 -3.02 2.71
CA MET A 208 -3.98 -4.07 3.53
C MET A 208 -2.53 -4.32 3.14
N MET A 209 -1.70 -4.62 4.13
CA MET A 209 -0.32 -5.06 3.94
C MET A 209 0.00 -6.22 4.89
N ILE A 210 0.51 -7.33 4.35
CA ILE A 210 1.09 -8.45 5.09
C ILE A 210 2.61 -8.38 4.96
N VAL A 211 3.30 -8.60 6.08
CA VAL A 211 4.76 -8.67 6.15
C VAL A 211 5.16 -10.00 6.74
N ASP A 212 5.99 -10.75 6.01
CA ASP A 212 6.63 -11.99 6.45
C ASP A 212 5.68 -13.07 7.01
N ASP A 213 4.41 -13.07 6.59
CA ASP A 213 3.34 -13.94 7.14
C ASP A 213 3.10 -13.79 8.66
N GLU A 214 3.74 -12.83 9.33
CA GLU A 214 3.72 -12.67 10.79
C GLU A 214 2.96 -11.42 11.25
N TYR A 215 2.87 -10.39 10.40
CA TYR A 215 2.24 -9.12 10.72
C TYR A 215 1.32 -8.66 9.59
N ILE A 216 0.19 -8.07 9.97
CA ILE A 216 -0.77 -7.50 9.05
C ILE A 216 -1.17 -6.08 9.47
N ILE A 217 -1.33 -5.19 8.50
CA ILE A 217 -2.04 -3.92 8.64
C ILE A 217 -3.34 -4.01 7.84
N VAL A 218 -4.46 -3.64 8.45
CA VAL A 218 -5.77 -3.52 7.78
C VAL A 218 -6.42 -2.21 8.20
N GLY A 219 -6.93 -1.44 7.24
CA GLY A 219 -7.59 -0.17 7.56
C GLY A 219 -8.34 0.46 6.39
N SER A 220 -8.53 1.77 6.49
CA SER A 220 -9.16 2.59 5.44
C SER A 220 -8.14 3.33 4.55
N ALA A 221 -6.91 3.49 5.03
CA ALA A 221 -5.89 4.34 4.41
C ALA A 221 -5.29 3.77 3.11
N ASN A 222 -5.46 4.49 2.02
CA ASN A 222 -4.85 4.19 0.74
C ASN A 222 -3.36 4.51 0.70
N ILE A 223 -2.58 3.88 -0.18
CA ILE A 223 -1.18 4.31 -0.45
C ILE A 223 -1.22 5.49 -1.43
N ASN A 224 -1.56 6.66 -0.88
CA ASN A 224 -1.50 7.96 -1.51
C ASN A 224 -1.32 9.06 -0.44
N GLN A 225 -1.05 10.30 -0.88
CA GLN A 225 -0.88 11.40 0.08
C GLN A 225 -2.15 11.67 0.89
N ARG A 226 -3.34 11.59 0.29
CA ARG A 226 -4.61 11.89 0.98
C ARG A 226 -4.79 11.09 2.26
N SER A 227 -4.44 9.81 2.23
CA SER A 227 -4.60 8.93 3.39
C SER A 227 -3.37 8.92 4.30
N MET A 228 -2.15 9.14 3.77
CA MET A 228 -0.91 9.03 4.56
C MET A 228 -0.48 10.33 5.24
N ASP A 229 -1.02 11.48 4.83
CA ASP A 229 -0.57 12.80 5.29
C ASP A 229 -0.87 13.10 6.77
N GLY A 230 -2.01 12.61 7.27
CA GLY A 230 -2.52 12.91 8.61
C GLY A 230 -3.49 14.10 8.67
N ALA A 231 -3.33 15.10 7.80
CA ALA A 231 -4.15 16.33 7.77
C ALA A 231 -4.98 16.51 6.48
N GLN A 232 -5.19 15.43 5.73
CA GLN A 232 -6.05 15.42 4.55
C GLN A 232 -7.33 14.62 4.82
N ASP A 233 -7.37 13.34 4.48
CA ASP A 233 -8.49 12.48 4.85
C ASP A 233 -8.25 11.89 6.25
N SER A 234 -9.31 11.81 7.05
CA SER A 234 -9.26 11.08 8.33
C SER A 234 -9.34 9.58 8.10
N GLU A 235 -8.35 8.83 8.57
CA GLU A 235 -8.21 7.39 8.36
C GLU A 235 -7.95 6.63 9.66
N ILE A 236 -8.25 5.33 9.65
CA ILE A 236 -7.98 4.42 10.76
C ILE A 236 -7.44 3.09 10.24
N ALA A 237 -6.45 2.53 10.95
CA ALA A 237 -5.93 1.21 10.66
C ALA A 237 -5.55 0.48 11.96
N MET A 238 -5.61 -0.85 11.92
CA MET A 238 -5.00 -1.69 12.94
C MET A 238 -3.76 -2.36 12.36
N GLY A 239 -2.76 -2.58 13.20
CA GLY A 239 -1.66 -3.48 12.90
C GLY A 239 -1.55 -4.54 13.98
N ALA A 240 -1.35 -5.79 13.57
CA ALA A 240 -1.49 -6.93 14.44
C ALA A 240 -0.52 -8.06 14.11
N TYR A 241 -0.07 -8.77 15.14
CA TYR A 241 0.66 -10.03 15.03
C TYR A 241 0.28 -10.97 16.19
N GLN A 242 0.53 -12.26 16.00
CA GLN A 242 0.43 -13.26 17.06
C GLN A 242 1.83 -13.56 17.60
N LEU A 243 2.03 -13.35 18.91
CA LEU A 243 3.36 -13.47 19.54
C LEU A 243 4.00 -14.85 19.36
N HIS A 244 3.17 -15.90 19.34
CA HIS A 244 3.58 -17.29 19.22
C HIS A 244 3.79 -17.76 17.77
N HIS A 245 3.57 -16.88 16.78
CA HIS A 245 3.64 -17.19 15.35
C HIS A 245 4.54 -16.22 14.56
N ILE A 246 5.69 -15.85 15.13
CA ILE A 246 6.66 -14.93 14.51
C ILE A 246 7.72 -15.69 13.69
N ALA A 247 8.05 -15.19 12.50
CA ALA A 247 9.03 -15.73 11.56
C ALA A 247 10.49 -15.44 11.98
N THR A 248 10.89 -15.86 13.18
CA THR A 248 12.27 -15.66 13.69
C THR A 248 13.23 -16.79 13.31
N ARG A 249 12.85 -18.05 13.58
CA ARG A 249 13.66 -19.25 13.30
C ARG A 249 12.97 -20.22 12.35
N THR A 250 11.64 -20.19 12.34
CA THR A 250 10.78 -21.01 11.51
C THR A 250 9.77 -20.11 10.82
N PRO A 251 9.26 -20.45 9.63
CA PRO A 251 8.20 -19.68 8.98
C PRO A 251 7.00 -19.46 9.92
N ALA A 252 6.40 -18.28 9.86
CA ALA A 252 5.14 -18.01 10.55
C ALA A 252 4.03 -18.91 10.00
N ARG A 253 3.23 -19.49 10.89
CA ARG A 253 2.13 -20.43 10.57
C ARG A 253 0.87 -20.15 11.40
N GLY A 254 0.66 -18.88 11.77
CA GLY A 254 -0.54 -18.42 12.46
C GLY A 254 -1.67 -18.04 11.50
N GLN A 255 -2.62 -17.26 12.02
CA GLN A 255 -3.79 -16.78 11.29
C GLN A 255 -3.42 -15.83 10.14
N VAL A 256 -2.36 -15.01 10.28
CA VAL A 256 -1.90 -14.13 9.18
C VAL A 256 -1.47 -14.96 7.97
N HIS A 257 -0.64 -15.99 8.18
CA HIS A 257 -0.29 -16.96 7.15
C HIS A 257 -1.52 -17.67 6.57
N GLY A 258 -2.44 -18.11 7.43
CA GLY A 258 -3.67 -18.77 7.01
C GLY A 258 -4.58 -17.89 6.15
N PHE A 259 -4.60 -16.59 6.41
CA PHE A 259 -5.36 -15.60 5.65
C PHE A 259 -4.71 -15.26 4.30
N HIS A 260 -3.38 -15.24 4.24
CA HIS A 260 -2.64 -14.95 3.01
C HIS A 260 -2.76 -16.06 1.95
N ARG A 261 -2.87 -17.32 2.39
CA ARG A 261 -2.82 -18.52 1.53
C ARG A 261 -4.06 -18.72 0.67
#